data_AF-A0A8X6KZR4-F1
#
_entry.id   AF-A0A8X6KZR4-F1
#
_cell.length_a   1.000
_cell.length_b   1.000
_cell.length_c   1.000
_cell.angle_alpha   90.00
_cell.angle_beta   90.00
_cell.angle_gamma   90.00
#
_symmetry.space_group_name_H-M   'P 1'
#
loop_
_entity.id
_entity.type
_entity.pdbx_description
1 polymer ?
#
loop_
_entity_poly.entity_id
_entity_poly.type
_entity_poly.pdbx_seq_one_letter_code
_entity_poly.pdbx_strand_id
1 'polypeptide(L)'
;MCFNAVLMGYAHGTRNLDQFCIKWPFRLLDLNPIEHESAKFLDFLGVPFFKIGSADSTNLPLLRYVSKFQKPLVISTGMTSKEEVIKMYGTVSKECQHVAVLQCTSCYPTAPECVNLGVIQEFNNLLPLAVIGYSGHEEGIGISIAAVTLGAKILERHLTLDRNLKGSDHIASLEPNEFKQLVMEVRNVEKAIRGREKEFLEIESPCYDKLGKTVVASKNLQKGTILLEDMMDVKVADEKGFDPINFYDLIGRRLRHDVPKEKTISSADLWYY
;
A
#
# COMPACT_ATOMS: atom_id res chain seq x y z
N MET A 1 -17.61 -23.29 11.23
CA MET A 1 -17.12 -22.26 12.18
C MET A 1 -16.40 -21.21 11.35
N CYS A 2 -16.88 -19.98 11.38
CA CYS A 2 -16.26 -18.83 10.71
C CYS A 2 -15.56 -17.97 11.77
N PHE A 3 -14.37 -17.45 11.47
CA PHE A 3 -13.57 -16.64 12.41
C PHE A 3 -12.88 -15.48 11.71
N ASN A 4 -12.67 -14.35 12.38
CA ASN A 4 -11.88 -13.25 11.81
C ASN A 4 -10.39 -13.47 12.05
N ALA A 5 -9.59 -13.23 11.02
CA ALA A 5 -8.14 -13.14 11.10
C ALA A 5 -7.71 -11.70 10.85
N VAL A 6 -6.82 -11.21 11.71
CA VAL A 6 -6.23 -9.87 11.61
C VAL A 6 -4.77 -10.01 11.20
N LEU A 7 -4.42 -9.46 10.03
CA LEU A 7 -3.06 -9.32 9.54
C LEU A 7 -2.59 -7.88 9.77
N MET A 8 -1.53 -7.71 10.54
CA MET A 8 -0.88 -6.41 10.73
C MET A 8 0.28 -6.23 9.74
N GLY A 9 0.34 -5.06 9.11
CA GLY A 9 1.41 -4.63 8.20
C GLY A 9 2.61 -4.08 8.97
N TYR A 10 3.79 -4.11 8.35
CA TYR A 10 5.00 -3.53 8.96
C TYR A 10 4.95 -2.00 8.89
N ALA A 11 4.98 -1.34 10.05
CA ALA A 11 5.18 0.10 10.14
C ALA A 11 6.59 0.39 10.67
N HIS A 12 7.46 0.95 9.83
CA HIS A 12 8.73 1.51 10.30
C HIS A 12 8.44 2.62 11.32
N GLY A 13 8.66 2.33 12.60
CA GLY A 13 8.50 3.30 13.71
C GLY A 13 7.60 2.85 14.86
N THR A 14 6.75 1.82 14.72
CA THR A 14 5.89 1.33 15.80
C THR A 14 6.30 -0.08 16.23
N ARG A 15 7.34 -0.17 17.07
CA ARG A 15 7.93 -1.45 17.54
C ARG A 15 6.96 -2.38 18.31
N ASN A 16 5.71 -2.00 18.55
CA ASN A 16 4.81 -2.67 19.49
C ASN A 16 3.64 -3.43 18.86
N LEU A 17 3.44 -3.48 17.54
CA LEU A 17 2.34 -4.25 16.92
C LEU A 17 2.83 -5.44 16.05
N ASP A 18 4.08 -5.38 15.58
CA ASP A 18 4.63 -6.32 14.60
C ASP A 18 4.83 -7.77 15.10
N GLN A 19 4.87 -8.01 16.43
CA GLN A 19 5.17 -9.34 17.01
C GLN A 19 3.93 -10.17 17.40
N PHE A 20 2.71 -9.62 17.28
CA PHE A 20 1.56 -10.16 18.02
C PHE A 20 0.77 -11.26 17.30
N CYS A 21 0.69 -11.24 15.96
CA CYS A 21 -0.12 -12.21 15.20
C CYS A 21 0.43 -13.65 15.19
N ILE A 22 1.68 -13.89 15.62
CA ILE A 22 2.34 -15.19 15.48
C ILE A 22 2.12 -16.12 16.70
N LYS A 23 1.63 -15.61 17.84
CA LYS A 23 1.62 -16.38 19.11
C LYS A 23 0.25 -16.62 19.78
N TRP A 24 -0.83 -16.01 19.32
CA TRP A 24 -2.13 -16.18 19.96
C TRP A 24 -3.09 -16.94 19.04
N PRO A 25 -3.64 -18.09 19.46
CA PRO A 25 -4.60 -18.83 18.66
C PRO A 25 -5.82 -17.93 18.39
N PHE A 26 -6.07 -17.71 17.11
CA PHE A 26 -7.21 -17.03 16.50
C PHE A 26 -8.49 -17.24 17.30
N ARG A 27 -8.82 -16.28 18.17
CA ARG A 27 -10.15 -16.12 18.72
C ARG A 27 -10.57 -14.67 18.55
N LEU A 28 -11.65 -14.53 17.81
CA LEU A 28 -12.56 -13.38 17.80
C LEU A 28 -12.65 -12.76 19.21
N LEU A 29 -12.38 -11.46 19.30
CA LEU A 29 -12.66 -10.65 20.48
C LEU A 29 -13.87 -9.75 20.16
N ASP A 30 -14.92 -10.33 19.59
CA ASP A 30 -16.17 -9.58 19.39
C ASP A 30 -16.86 -9.47 20.75
N LEU A 31 -16.90 -8.25 21.28
CA LEU A 31 -17.78 -7.89 22.37
C LEU A 31 -19.22 -7.99 21.85
N ASN A 32 -20.05 -8.82 22.47
CA ASN A 32 -21.51 -8.84 22.32
C ASN A 32 -22.10 -8.97 23.76
N PRO A 33 -23.38 -8.65 24.01
CA PRO A 33 -23.79 -7.72 25.07
C PRO A 33 -23.87 -8.35 26.47
N ILE A 34 -22.75 -8.35 27.18
CA ILE A 34 -22.61 -8.10 28.64
C ILE A 34 -21.30 -7.33 28.81
N GLU A 35 -21.30 -6.15 28.21
CA GLU A 35 -20.13 -5.46 27.64
C GLU A 35 -18.99 -5.11 28.60
N HIS A 36 -19.28 -4.92 29.89
CA HIS A 36 -18.22 -4.66 30.87
C HIS A 36 -17.55 -5.94 31.38
N GLU A 37 -18.31 -7.03 31.54
CA GLU A 37 -17.78 -8.30 32.05
C GLU A 37 -16.98 -9.03 30.98
N SER A 38 -17.42 -8.98 29.72
CA SER A 38 -16.63 -9.48 28.60
C SER A 38 -15.28 -8.76 28.50
N ALA A 39 -15.27 -7.43 28.59
CA ALA A 39 -14.02 -6.65 28.56
C ALA A 39 -13.10 -6.98 29.75
N LYS A 40 -13.64 -7.12 30.97
CA LYS A 40 -12.87 -7.56 32.16
C LYS A 40 -12.31 -8.97 31.99
N PHE A 41 -13.11 -9.90 31.46
CA PHE A 41 -12.68 -11.27 31.24
C PHE A 41 -11.55 -11.34 30.22
N LEU A 42 -11.67 -10.60 29.11
CA LEU A 42 -10.63 -10.51 28.09
C LEU A 42 -9.36 -9.84 28.63
N ASP A 43 -9.49 -8.80 29.44
CA ASP A 43 -8.37 -8.18 30.15
C ASP A 43 -7.66 -9.17 31.09
N PHE A 44 -8.44 -9.92 31.88
CA PHE A 44 -7.94 -10.99 32.76
C PHE A 44 -7.19 -12.08 31.99
N LEU A 45 -7.68 -12.45 30.79
CA LEU A 45 -6.98 -13.37 29.89
C LEU A 45 -5.69 -12.78 29.30
N GLY A 46 -5.42 -11.49 29.50
CA GLY A 46 -4.20 -10.84 29.05
C GLY A 46 -4.16 -10.59 27.54
N VAL A 47 -5.32 -10.41 26.90
CA VAL A 47 -5.36 -10.18 25.44
C VAL A 47 -4.56 -8.92 25.06
N PRO A 48 -3.88 -8.92 23.90
CA PRO A 48 -2.98 -7.83 23.54
C PRO A 48 -3.70 -6.55 23.08
N PHE A 49 -4.96 -6.65 22.64
CA PHE A 49 -5.79 -5.54 22.17
C PHE A 49 -7.27 -5.90 22.30
N PHE A 50 -8.16 -4.91 22.20
CA PHE A 50 -9.60 -5.15 22.05
C PHE A 50 -10.06 -4.85 20.62
N LYS A 51 -10.82 -5.77 20.05
CA LYS A 51 -11.55 -5.55 18.80
C LYS A 51 -12.95 -5.07 19.13
N ILE A 52 -13.39 -3.99 18.49
CA ILE A 52 -14.75 -3.49 18.56
C ILE A 52 -15.40 -3.67 17.20
N GLY A 53 -16.48 -4.45 17.14
CA GLY A 53 -17.26 -4.68 15.94
C GLY A 53 -17.99 -3.41 15.49
N SER A 54 -18.40 -3.36 14.23
CA SER A 54 -19.10 -2.19 13.67
C SER A 54 -20.48 -1.94 14.28
N ALA A 55 -21.10 -2.93 14.92
CA ALA A 55 -22.33 -2.72 15.67
C ALA A 55 -22.12 -1.84 16.92
N ASP A 56 -20.91 -1.82 17.48
CA ASP A 56 -20.55 -1.10 18.70
C ASP A 56 -19.69 0.15 18.46
N SER A 57 -19.41 0.49 17.20
CA SER A 57 -18.58 1.65 16.84
C SER A 57 -19.16 2.98 17.36
N THR A 58 -20.49 3.06 17.51
CA THR A 58 -21.19 4.25 18.03
C THR A 58 -21.55 4.14 19.52
N ASN A 59 -21.25 3.01 20.17
CA ASN A 59 -21.50 2.77 21.58
C ASN A 59 -20.42 3.47 22.45
N LEU A 60 -20.50 4.80 22.53
CA LEU A 60 -19.52 5.63 23.25
C LEU A 60 -19.37 5.25 24.74
N PRO A 61 -20.42 4.89 25.50
CA PRO A 61 -20.25 4.43 26.89
C PRO A 61 -19.35 3.19 26.98
N LEU A 62 -19.56 2.19 26.11
CA LEU A 62 -18.70 1.01 26.02
C LEU A 62 -17.26 1.39 25.68
N LEU A 63 -17.09 2.17 24.61
CA LEU A 63 -15.77 2.55 24.13
C LEU A 63 -14.96 3.32 25.20
N ARG A 64 -15.62 4.20 25.96
CA ARG A 64 -15.02 4.89 27.11
C ARG A 64 -14.71 3.98 28.28
N TYR A 65 -15.47 2.90 28.46
CA TYR A 65 -15.19 1.92 29.50
C TYR A 65 -13.96 1.09 29.11
N VAL A 66 -13.93 0.56 27.88
CA VAL A 66 -12.85 -0.31 27.37
C VAL A 66 -11.54 0.46 27.19
N SER A 67 -11.59 1.76 26.86
CA SER A 67 -10.38 2.59 26.75
C SER A 67 -9.61 2.74 28.07
N LYS A 68 -10.28 2.61 29.23
CA LYS A 68 -9.64 2.72 30.56
C LYS A 68 -8.67 1.59 30.87
N PHE A 69 -8.80 0.46 30.18
CA PHE A 69 -7.86 -0.65 30.30
C PHE A 69 -6.49 -0.35 29.66
N GLN A 70 -6.34 0.78 28.95
CA GLN A 70 -5.09 1.24 28.31
C GLN A 70 -4.49 0.21 27.34
N LYS A 71 -5.32 -0.66 26.77
CA LYS A 71 -4.94 -1.58 25.70
C LYS A 71 -5.24 -0.96 24.34
N PRO A 72 -4.48 -1.33 23.28
CA PRO A 72 -4.82 -0.94 21.93
C PRO A 72 -6.26 -1.32 21.57
N LEU A 73 -6.95 -0.41 20.87
CA LEU A 73 -8.32 -0.60 20.41
C LEU A 73 -8.33 -0.67 18.90
N VAL A 74 -8.95 -1.71 18.33
CA VAL A 74 -9.17 -1.86 16.90
C VAL A 74 -10.66 -1.76 16.64
N ILE A 75 -11.11 -0.72 15.94
CA ILE A 75 -12.55 -0.40 15.83
C ILE A 75 -12.94 -0.42 14.35
N SER A 76 -13.86 -1.32 13.95
CA SER A 76 -14.39 -1.34 12.58
C SER A 76 -15.54 -0.33 12.44
N THR A 77 -15.61 0.39 11.31
CA THR A 77 -16.56 1.51 11.12
C THR A 77 -17.65 1.27 10.08
N GLY A 78 -18.03 0.02 9.84
CA GLY A 78 -19.22 -0.28 9.03
C GLY A 78 -20.48 0.31 9.65
N MET A 79 -21.48 0.64 8.83
CA MET A 79 -22.74 1.27 9.28
C MET A 79 -22.56 2.61 10.02
N THR A 80 -21.40 3.25 9.93
CA THR A 80 -21.05 4.45 10.70
C THR A 80 -20.74 5.61 9.75
N SER A 81 -21.32 6.79 9.98
CA SER A 81 -21.04 7.98 9.17
C SER A 81 -19.65 8.57 9.48
N LYS A 82 -19.14 9.42 8.58
CA LYS A 82 -17.89 10.17 8.79
C LYS A 82 -17.91 10.98 10.10
N GLU A 83 -19.00 11.69 10.36
CA GLU A 83 -19.17 12.53 11.55
C GLU A 83 -19.17 11.68 12.83
N GLU A 84 -19.80 10.50 12.77
CA GLU A 84 -19.82 9.55 13.88
C GLU A 84 -18.44 8.96 14.13
N VAL A 85 -17.68 8.61 13.08
CA VAL A 85 -16.29 8.15 13.21
C VAL A 85 -15.40 9.21 13.87
N ILE A 86 -15.52 10.47 13.46
CA ILE A 86 -14.76 11.59 14.06
C ILE A 86 -15.14 11.74 15.55
N LYS A 87 -16.43 11.68 15.87
CA LYS A 87 -16.92 11.79 17.25
C LYS A 87 -16.46 10.61 18.12
N MET A 88 -16.53 9.39 17.58
CA MET A 88 -16.04 8.17 18.21
C MET A 88 -14.54 8.31 18.50
N TYR A 89 -13.74 8.62 17.49
CA TYR A 89 -12.31 8.75 17.64
C TYR A 89 -11.93 9.86 18.63
N GLY A 90 -12.57 11.04 18.54
CA GLY A 90 -12.34 12.16 19.46
C GLY A 90 -12.77 11.89 20.91
N THR A 91 -13.64 10.90 21.13
CA THR A 91 -14.03 10.44 22.47
C THR A 91 -13.00 9.44 23.01
N VAL A 92 -12.62 8.45 22.20
CA VAL A 92 -11.73 7.35 22.61
C VAL A 92 -10.29 7.83 22.78
N SER A 93 -9.80 8.65 21.85
CA SER A 93 -8.42 9.16 21.84
C SER A 93 -8.04 10.03 23.04
N LYS A 94 -9.02 10.53 23.79
CA LYS A 94 -8.79 11.25 25.06
C LYS A 94 -8.38 10.31 26.19
N GLU A 95 -8.81 9.06 26.14
CA GLU A 95 -8.63 8.07 27.19
C GLU A 95 -7.57 7.02 26.80
N CYS A 96 -7.45 6.67 25.51
CA CYS A 96 -6.47 5.71 24.99
C CYS A 96 -5.77 6.25 23.73
N GLN A 97 -4.44 6.29 23.74
CA GLN A 97 -3.63 6.80 22.63
C GLN A 97 -3.41 5.78 21.49
N HIS A 98 -3.70 4.50 21.74
CA HIS A 98 -3.45 3.40 20.80
C HIS A 98 -4.75 2.96 20.13
N VAL A 99 -5.23 3.75 19.16
CA VAL A 99 -6.48 3.48 18.45
C VAL A 99 -6.20 3.17 16.99
N ALA A 100 -6.75 2.07 16.51
CA ALA A 100 -6.83 1.72 15.11
C ALA A 100 -8.28 1.79 14.62
N VAL A 101 -8.48 2.36 13.44
CA VAL A 101 -9.80 2.53 12.82
C VAL A 101 -9.80 1.78 11.49
N LEU A 102 -10.71 0.83 11.34
CA LEU A 102 -10.80 -0.01 10.14
C LEU A 102 -11.96 0.46 9.26
N GLN A 103 -11.64 0.89 8.03
CA GLN A 103 -12.66 1.08 7.00
C GLN A 103 -13.35 -0.26 6.72
N CYS A 104 -14.67 -0.23 6.66
CA CYS A 104 -15.48 -1.44 6.61
C CYS A 104 -16.84 -1.15 5.97
N THR A 105 -17.34 -2.07 5.15
CA THR A 105 -18.73 -2.09 4.69
C THR A 105 -19.39 -3.34 5.26
N SER A 106 -20.41 -3.19 6.10
CA SER A 106 -21.10 -4.32 6.74
C SER A 106 -22.12 -4.97 5.79
N CYS A 107 -21.62 -5.64 4.75
CA CYS A 107 -22.40 -6.40 3.77
C CYS A 107 -21.65 -7.71 3.44
N TYR A 108 -22.34 -8.84 3.39
CA TYR A 108 -21.70 -10.17 3.38
C TYR A 108 -22.28 -11.05 2.25
N PRO A 109 -21.62 -11.15 1.08
CA PRO A 109 -20.40 -10.44 0.70
C PRO A 109 -20.65 -8.98 0.26
N THR A 110 -19.63 -8.14 0.39
CA THR A 110 -19.65 -6.77 -0.14
C THR A 110 -19.25 -6.78 -1.62
N ALA A 111 -20.10 -6.25 -2.48
CA ALA A 111 -19.78 -6.05 -3.90
C ALA A 111 -18.63 -5.02 -4.06
N PRO A 112 -17.72 -5.17 -5.04
CA PRO A 112 -16.55 -4.30 -5.21
C PRO A 112 -16.88 -2.79 -5.24
N GLU A 113 -17.95 -2.40 -5.92
CA GLU A 113 -18.43 -1.03 -6.03
C GLU A 113 -18.92 -0.41 -4.70
N CYS A 114 -19.18 -1.24 -3.68
CA CYS A 114 -19.64 -0.82 -2.35
C CYS A 114 -18.52 -0.80 -1.29
N VAL A 115 -17.30 -1.21 -1.63
CA VAL A 115 -16.20 -1.30 -0.66
C VAL A 115 -15.70 0.07 -0.21
N ASN A 116 -15.64 1.03 -1.15
CA ASN A 116 -15.17 2.39 -0.89
C ASN A 116 -13.76 2.48 -0.27
N LEU A 117 -12.76 1.81 -0.89
CA LEU A 117 -11.38 1.81 -0.38
C LEU A 117 -10.77 3.22 -0.26
N GLY A 118 -11.25 4.22 -1.02
CA GLY A 118 -10.80 5.62 -0.93
C GLY A 118 -10.99 6.22 0.47
N VAL A 119 -11.91 5.69 1.29
CA VAL A 119 -12.12 6.11 2.68
C VAL A 119 -10.88 5.85 3.55
N ILE A 120 -10.03 4.88 3.18
CA ILE A 120 -8.74 4.64 3.88
C ILE A 120 -7.87 5.91 3.83
N GLN A 121 -7.78 6.55 2.67
CA GLN A 121 -7.00 7.78 2.52
C GLN A 121 -7.66 8.95 3.25
N GLU A 122 -8.99 9.04 3.21
CA GLU A 122 -9.74 10.03 3.97
C GLU A 122 -9.50 9.91 5.48
N PHE A 123 -9.57 8.70 6.03
CA PHE A 123 -9.29 8.43 7.44
C PHE A 123 -7.84 8.75 7.82
N ASN A 124 -6.86 8.45 6.95
CA ASN A 124 -5.46 8.83 7.19
C ASN A 124 -5.29 10.36 7.33
N ASN A 125 -6.07 11.15 6.58
CA ASN A 125 -6.04 12.61 6.66
C ASN A 125 -6.79 13.16 7.88
N LEU A 126 -7.94 12.57 8.21
CA LEU A 126 -8.81 13.07 9.29
C LEU A 126 -8.35 12.63 10.68
N LEU A 127 -7.71 11.47 10.79
CA LEU A 127 -7.38 10.81 12.06
C LEU A 127 -5.86 10.56 12.14
N PRO A 128 -5.01 11.60 12.17
CA PRO A 128 -3.57 11.48 11.91
C PRO A 128 -2.79 10.67 12.97
N LEU A 129 -3.36 10.46 14.16
CA LEU A 129 -2.74 9.63 15.20
C LEU A 129 -3.33 8.21 15.25
N ALA A 130 -4.38 7.93 14.48
CA ALA A 130 -4.97 6.61 14.41
C ALA A 130 -4.17 5.72 13.44
N VAL A 131 -4.08 4.43 13.76
CA VAL A 131 -3.63 3.42 12.79
C VAL A 131 -4.81 3.08 11.89
N ILE A 132 -4.74 3.42 10.61
CA ILE A 132 -5.83 3.12 9.68
C ILE A 132 -5.67 1.72 9.10
N GLY A 133 -6.75 0.96 9.06
CA GLY A 133 -6.80 -0.36 8.46
C GLY A 133 -8.08 -0.60 7.66
N TYR A 134 -8.30 -1.87 7.31
CA TYR A 134 -9.41 -2.32 6.49
C TYR A 134 -9.97 -3.63 7.05
N SER A 135 -11.30 -3.72 7.18
CA SER A 135 -12.03 -4.92 7.54
C SER A 135 -12.89 -5.32 6.36
N GLY A 136 -12.50 -6.40 5.69
CA GLY A 136 -13.04 -6.82 4.41
C GLY A 136 -14.12 -7.89 4.55
N HIS A 137 -15.20 -7.71 3.79
CA HIS A 137 -16.27 -8.69 3.59
C HIS A 137 -16.53 -8.96 2.11
N GLU A 138 -15.64 -8.54 1.22
CA GLU A 138 -15.64 -8.87 -0.20
C GLU A 138 -15.35 -10.36 -0.48
N GLU A 139 -15.55 -10.81 -1.71
CA GLU A 139 -15.02 -12.10 -2.18
C GLU A 139 -13.57 -11.97 -2.68
N GLY A 140 -12.79 -13.04 -2.51
CA GLY A 140 -11.39 -13.09 -2.94
C GLY A 140 -10.47 -12.18 -2.13
N ILE A 141 -9.27 -11.92 -2.67
CA ILE A 141 -8.17 -11.25 -1.94
C ILE A 141 -7.73 -9.92 -2.56
N GLY A 142 -8.14 -9.63 -3.81
CA GLY A 142 -7.60 -8.51 -4.58
C GLY A 142 -7.87 -7.13 -3.95
N ILE A 143 -9.06 -6.94 -3.41
CA ILE A 143 -9.47 -5.70 -2.73
C ILE A 143 -8.69 -5.51 -1.43
N SER A 144 -8.54 -6.56 -0.61
CA SER A 144 -7.69 -6.55 0.58
C SER A 144 -6.24 -6.18 0.28
N ILE A 145 -5.68 -6.65 -0.84
CA ILE A 145 -4.33 -6.27 -1.28
C ILE A 145 -4.28 -4.79 -1.69
N ALA A 146 -5.29 -4.31 -2.43
CA ALA A 146 -5.39 -2.90 -2.81
C ALA A 146 -5.55 -1.97 -1.60
N ALA A 147 -6.21 -2.40 -0.52
CA ALA A 147 -6.31 -1.63 0.72
C ALA A 147 -4.92 -1.30 1.30
N VAL A 148 -3.96 -2.22 1.20
CA VAL A 148 -2.57 -2.01 1.65
C VAL A 148 -1.88 -0.91 0.85
N THR A 149 -2.10 -0.88 -0.48
CA THR A 149 -1.49 0.13 -1.36
C THR A 149 -1.99 1.54 -1.04
N LEU A 150 -3.21 1.64 -0.51
CA LEU A 150 -3.85 2.89 -0.08
C LEU A 150 -3.48 3.30 1.35
N GLY A 151 -2.63 2.53 2.03
CA GLY A 151 -2.07 2.88 3.34
C GLY A 151 -2.67 2.13 4.52
N ALA A 152 -3.55 1.15 4.31
CA ALA A 152 -4.03 0.30 5.40
C ALA A 152 -2.86 -0.45 6.07
N LYS A 153 -2.80 -0.39 7.40
CA LYS A 153 -1.80 -1.04 8.24
C LYS A 153 -2.32 -2.27 8.96
N ILE A 154 -3.63 -2.49 8.92
CA ILE A 154 -4.30 -3.66 9.47
C ILE A 154 -5.28 -4.15 8.41
N LEU A 155 -5.28 -5.45 8.13
CA LEU A 155 -6.32 -6.11 7.34
C LEU A 155 -7.05 -7.10 8.23
N GLU A 156 -8.37 -7.11 8.18
CA GLU A 156 -9.22 -8.11 8.84
C GLU A 156 -10.08 -8.83 7.80
N ARG A 157 -10.13 -10.15 7.88
CA ARG A 157 -10.89 -11.02 6.97
C ARG A 157 -11.50 -12.19 7.72
N HIS A 158 -12.73 -12.55 7.35
CA HIS A 158 -13.36 -13.78 7.81
C HIS A 158 -12.64 -15.00 7.20
N LEU A 159 -12.54 -16.10 7.97
CA LEU A 159 -11.95 -17.37 7.60
C LEU A 159 -12.96 -18.49 7.81
N THR A 160 -13.00 -19.44 6.87
CA THR A 160 -13.81 -20.66 6.95
C THR A 160 -12.98 -21.87 6.54
N LEU A 161 -13.38 -23.06 6.97
CA LEU A 161 -12.85 -24.32 6.42
C LEU A 161 -13.55 -24.73 5.12
N ASP A 162 -14.77 -24.23 4.90
CA ASP A 162 -15.60 -24.51 3.73
C ASP A 162 -16.61 -23.36 3.54
N ARG A 163 -16.61 -22.71 2.37
CA ARG A 163 -17.56 -21.63 2.03
C ARG A 163 -18.98 -22.11 1.80
N ASN A 164 -19.19 -23.41 1.53
CA ASN A 164 -20.51 -23.98 1.25
C ASN A 164 -21.35 -24.22 2.51
N LEU A 165 -20.77 -24.00 3.70
CA LEU A 165 -21.50 -24.06 4.95
C LEU A 165 -22.54 -22.94 5.04
N LYS A 166 -23.66 -23.23 5.71
CA LYS A 166 -24.77 -22.29 5.84
C LYS A 166 -24.38 -21.02 6.60
N GLY A 167 -24.58 -19.86 5.98
CA GLY A 167 -24.41 -18.53 6.61
C GLY A 167 -23.70 -17.56 5.67
N SER A 168 -24.11 -16.29 5.67
CA SER A 168 -23.51 -15.24 4.83
C SER A 168 -22.02 -15.03 5.13
N ASP A 169 -21.60 -15.22 6.37
CA ASP A 169 -20.21 -15.05 6.78
C ASP A 169 -19.31 -16.13 6.18
N HIS A 170 -19.84 -17.34 5.95
CA HIS A 170 -19.10 -18.41 5.29
C HIS A 170 -18.84 -18.08 3.81
N ILE A 171 -19.83 -17.47 3.14
CA ILE A 171 -19.71 -17.03 1.74
C ILE A 171 -18.64 -15.94 1.61
N ALA A 172 -18.64 -14.97 2.53
CA ALA A 172 -17.67 -13.86 2.53
C ALA A 172 -16.27 -14.23 3.07
N SER A 173 -16.08 -15.43 3.62
CA SER A 173 -14.82 -15.86 4.25
C SER A 173 -13.73 -16.23 3.24
N LEU A 174 -12.48 -16.29 3.67
CA LEU A 174 -11.37 -16.96 2.96
C LEU A 174 -11.18 -18.37 3.50
N GLU A 175 -10.85 -19.30 2.62
CA GLU A 175 -10.35 -20.62 2.99
C GLU A 175 -8.84 -20.56 3.31
N PRO A 176 -8.26 -21.57 3.99
CA PRO A 176 -6.86 -21.50 4.45
C PRO A 176 -5.84 -21.22 3.34
N ASN A 177 -6.04 -21.76 2.14
CA ASN A 177 -5.15 -21.53 1.00
C ASN A 177 -5.23 -20.09 0.49
N GLU A 178 -6.43 -19.51 0.45
CA GLU A 178 -6.64 -18.12 0.03
C GLU A 178 -6.08 -17.14 1.06
N PHE A 179 -6.23 -17.44 2.36
CA PHE A 179 -5.61 -16.63 3.40
C PHE A 179 -4.08 -16.68 3.33
N LYS A 180 -3.49 -17.86 3.10
CA LYS A 180 -2.05 -18.01 2.87
C LYS A 180 -1.61 -17.18 1.66
N GLN A 181 -2.38 -17.21 0.57
CA GLN A 181 -2.11 -16.40 -0.61
C GLN A 181 -2.20 -14.90 -0.31
N LEU A 182 -3.23 -14.45 0.41
CA LEU A 182 -3.35 -13.06 0.85
C LEU A 182 -2.12 -12.60 1.63
N VAL A 183 -1.68 -13.38 2.62
CA VAL A 183 -0.48 -13.04 3.41
C VAL A 183 0.76 -12.94 2.52
N MET A 184 0.96 -13.89 1.61
CA MET A 184 2.09 -13.86 0.68
C MET A 184 2.07 -12.62 -0.21
N GLU A 185 0.92 -12.32 -0.82
CA GLU A 185 0.80 -11.17 -1.73
C GLU A 185 0.93 -9.84 -1.01
N VAL A 186 0.38 -9.71 0.21
CA VAL A 186 0.59 -8.52 1.04
C VAL A 186 2.07 -8.28 1.30
N ARG A 187 2.85 -9.33 1.62
CA ARG A 187 4.30 -9.19 1.84
C ARG A 187 5.08 -8.87 0.56
N ASN A 188 4.62 -9.33 -0.60
CA ASN A 188 5.20 -8.94 -1.88
C ASN A 188 4.91 -7.47 -2.19
N VAL A 189 3.66 -7.04 -2.01
CA VAL A 189 3.21 -5.66 -2.25
C VAL A 189 3.89 -4.67 -1.30
N GLU A 190 4.06 -5.01 -0.02
CA GLU A 190 4.83 -4.18 0.93
C GLU A 190 6.29 -3.97 0.51
N LYS A 191 6.90 -4.93 -0.19
CA LYS A 191 8.24 -4.77 -0.77
C LYS A 191 8.20 -3.91 -2.02
N ALA A 192 7.19 -4.11 -2.88
CA ALA A 192 7.05 -3.42 -4.16
C ALA A 192 6.66 -1.94 -4.04
N ILE A 193 5.91 -1.55 -3.00
CA ILE A 193 5.53 -0.15 -2.75
C ILE A 193 6.71 0.71 -2.23
N ARG A 194 7.84 0.09 -1.88
CA ARG A 194 9.01 0.83 -1.40
C ARG A 194 9.60 1.70 -2.51
N GLY A 195 10.04 2.90 -2.13
CA GLY A 195 10.57 3.91 -3.07
C GLY A 195 9.55 5.01 -3.34
N ARG A 196 10.00 6.26 -3.35
CA ARG A 196 9.17 7.44 -3.67
C ARG A 196 9.75 8.28 -4.80
N GLU A 197 10.90 7.88 -5.31
CA GLU A 197 11.67 8.63 -6.31
C GLU A 197 11.87 7.73 -7.52
N LYS A 198 11.67 8.30 -8.72
CA LYS A 198 11.96 7.58 -9.97
C LYS A 198 13.45 7.67 -10.22
N GLU A 199 14.12 6.55 -10.06
CA GLU A 199 15.54 6.42 -10.30
C GLU A 199 15.80 5.51 -11.50
N PHE A 200 16.97 5.65 -12.11
CA PHE A 200 17.53 4.62 -12.98
C PHE A 200 18.18 3.57 -12.08
N LEU A 201 17.62 2.37 -12.05
CA LEU A 201 18.09 1.30 -11.17
C LEU A 201 19.25 0.55 -11.84
N GLU A 202 20.23 0.12 -11.05
CA GLU A 202 21.37 -0.67 -11.55
C GLU A 202 20.94 -1.94 -12.29
N ILE A 203 19.81 -2.54 -11.88
CA ILE A 203 19.23 -3.71 -12.56
C ILE A 203 18.73 -3.39 -13.99
N GLU A 204 18.51 -2.12 -14.31
CA GLU A 204 18.12 -1.66 -15.65
C GLU A 204 19.33 -1.50 -16.58
N SER A 205 20.57 -1.44 -16.07
CA SER A 205 21.79 -1.22 -16.87
C SER A 205 21.93 -2.17 -18.06
N PRO A 206 21.79 -3.50 -17.92
CA PRO A 206 21.91 -4.40 -19.08
C PRO A 206 20.83 -4.16 -20.15
N CYS A 207 19.63 -3.75 -19.73
CA CYS A 207 18.55 -3.41 -20.64
C CYS A 207 18.84 -2.07 -21.36
N TYR A 208 19.35 -1.09 -20.63
CA TYR A 208 19.77 0.20 -21.17
C TYR A 208 20.95 0.06 -22.14
N ASP A 209 21.94 -0.76 -21.84
CA ASP A 209 23.07 -0.99 -22.75
C ASP A 209 22.58 -1.55 -24.08
N LYS A 210 21.63 -2.50 -24.02
CA LYS A 210 21.06 -3.17 -25.20
C LYS A 210 20.06 -2.31 -25.99
N LEU A 211 19.17 -1.59 -25.32
CA LEU A 211 18.01 -0.92 -25.94
C LEU A 211 18.05 0.60 -25.81
N GLY A 212 18.87 1.13 -24.92
CA GLY A 212 19.07 2.56 -24.73
C GLY A 212 19.55 3.20 -26.02
N LYS A 213 18.92 4.32 -26.36
CA LYS A 213 19.22 5.04 -27.58
C LYS A 213 20.30 6.09 -27.32
N THR A 214 20.96 6.52 -28.37
CA THR A 214 21.94 7.59 -28.35
C THR A 214 21.79 8.44 -29.61
N VAL A 215 22.30 9.67 -29.55
CA VAL A 215 22.32 10.55 -30.71
C VAL A 215 23.39 10.06 -31.69
N VAL A 216 23.00 9.84 -32.93
CA VAL A 216 23.88 9.43 -34.04
C VAL A 216 23.82 10.47 -35.16
N ALA A 217 24.82 10.48 -36.03
CA ALA A 217 24.79 11.33 -37.22
C ALA A 217 23.83 10.74 -38.29
N SER A 218 22.90 11.55 -38.80
CA SER A 218 21.94 11.12 -39.85
C SER A 218 22.58 11.04 -41.25
N LYS A 219 23.75 11.67 -41.41
CA LYS A 219 24.56 11.75 -42.63
C LYS A 219 26.04 11.90 -42.26
N ASN A 220 26.94 11.82 -43.23
CA ASN A 220 28.36 12.10 -42.98
C ASN A 220 28.53 13.60 -42.66
N LEU A 221 29.19 13.92 -41.54
CA LEU A 221 29.43 15.27 -41.07
C LEU A 221 30.93 15.56 -41.04
N GLN A 222 31.32 16.76 -41.45
CA GLN A 222 32.72 17.17 -41.52
C GLN A 222 33.16 17.92 -40.26
N LYS A 223 34.45 17.89 -39.99
CA LYS A 223 35.09 18.70 -38.96
C LYS A 223 34.68 20.16 -39.10
N GLY A 224 34.32 20.76 -37.98
CA GLY A 224 33.92 22.16 -37.93
C GLY A 224 32.48 22.43 -38.34
N THR A 225 31.70 21.41 -38.75
CA THR A 225 30.25 21.52 -38.94
C THR A 225 29.57 21.94 -37.63
N ILE A 226 28.61 22.86 -37.74
CA ILE A 226 27.69 23.21 -36.66
C ILE A 226 26.47 22.28 -36.78
N LEU A 227 26.14 21.58 -35.71
CA LEU A 227 25.05 20.61 -35.70
C LEU A 227 23.69 21.31 -35.84
N LEU A 228 22.87 20.79 -36.76
CA LEU A 228 21.47 21.14 -36.93
C LEU A 228 20.61 19.89 -36.69
N GLU A 229 19.32 20.08 -36.44
CA GLU A 229 18.38 19.00 -36.15
C GLU A 229 18.36 17.91 -37.22
N ASP A 230 18.33 18.28 -38.51
CA ASP A 230 18.30 17.34 -39.64
C ASP A 230 19.61 16.54 -39.83
N MET A 231 20.66 16.88 -39.08
CA MET A 231 21.98 16.25 -39.14
C MET A 231 22.15 15.12 -38.12
N MET A 232 21.20 14.98 -37.21
CA MET A 232 21.25 14.03 -36.10
C MET A 232 20.00 13.13 -36.15
N ASP A 233 20.15 11.92 -35.63
CA ASP A 233 19.07 10.95 -35.46
C ASP A 233 19.25 10.25 -34.11
N VAL A 234 18.27 9.46 -33.67
CA VAL A 234 18.27 8.78 -32.38
C VAL A 234 18.07 7.28 -32.58
N LYS A 235 19.13 6.49 -32.33
CA LYS A 235 19.15 5.05 -32.60
C LYS A 235 19.78 4.26 -31.47
N VAL A 236 19.56 2.95 -31.48
CA VAL A 236 20.38 2.02 -30.71
C VAL A 236 21.71 1.88 -31.44
N ALA A 237 22.81 2.04 -30.71
CA ALA A 237 24.17 1.85 -31.20
C ALA A 237 25.00 1.09 -30.16
N ASP A 238 26.07 0.45 -30.64
CA ASP A 238 27.01 -0.35 -29.83
C ASP A 238 27.71 0.52 -28.76
N GLU A 239 28.05 1.76 -29.13
CA GLU A 239 28.66 2.75 -28.24
C GLU A 239 27.64 3.82 -27.88
N LYS A 240 27.57 4.19 -26.59
CA LYS A 240 26.72 5.27 -26.10
C LYS A 240 27.49 6.58 -26.10
N GLY A 241 26.86 7.63 -26.62
CA GLY A 241 27.34 9.00 -26.60
C GLY A 241 26.39 9.87 -25.82
N PHE A 242 25.92 10.96 -26.42
CA PHE A 242 24.91 11.78 -25.79
C PHE A 242 23.58 11.03 -25.65
N ASP A 243 22.98 11.15 -24.47
CA ASP A 243 21.61 10.73 -24.23
C ASP A 243 20.67 11.57 -25.10
N PRO A 244 19.70 10.95 -25.81
CA PRO A 244 18.72 11.65 -26.63
C PRO A 244 17.91 12.72 -25.88
N ILE A 245 17.82 12.65 -24.55
CA ILE A 245 17.16 13.73 -23.79
C ILE A 245 17.88 15.07 -23.94
N ASN A 246 19.18 15.06 -24.26
CA ASN A 246 19.99 16.25 -24.51
C ASN A 246 20.13 16.56 -26.01
N PHE A 247 19.32 15.95 -26.88
CA PHE A 247 19.45 16.08 -28.35
C PHE A 247 19.46 17.54 -28.81
N TYR A 248 18.54 18.35 -28.28
CA TYR A 248 18.41 19.76 -28.66
C TYR A 248 19.55 20.63 -28.11
N ASP A 249 20.22 20.22 -27.03
CA ASP A 249 21.40 20.91 -26.49
C ASP A 249 22.64 20.76 -27.40
N LEU A 250 22.59 19.80 -28.33
CA LEU A 250 23.65 19.60 -29.30
C LEU A 250 23.53 20.56 -30.49
N ILE A 251 22.34 21.11 -30.75
CA ILE A 251 22.14 22.06 -31.85
C ILE A 251 22.99 23.31 -31.62
N GLY A 252 23.69 23.75 -32.65
CA GLY A 252 24.62 24.88 -32.56
C GLY A 252 26.00 24.50 -32.05
N ARG A 253 26.21 23.28 -31.53
CA ARG A 253 27.54 22.79 -31.16
C ARG A 253 28.36 22.43 -32.40
N ARG A 254 29.68 22.56 -32.29
CA ARG A 254 30.62 22.40 -33.40
C ARG A 254 31.41 21.09 -33.28
N LEU A 255 31.54 20.36 -34.38
CA LEU A 255 32.35 19.14 -34.46
C LEU A 255 33.86 19.42 -34.46
N ARG A 256 34.62 18.59 -33.75
CA ARG A 256 36.09 18.63 -33.65
C ARG A 256 36.80 17.79 -34.72
N HIS A 257 36.13 16.78 -35.23
CA HIS A 257 36.59 15.92 -36.33
C HIS A 257 35.38 15.47 -37.17
N ASP A 258 35.65 14.74 -38.26
CA ASP A 258 34.60 14.16 -39.09
C ASP A 258 33.84 13.08 -38.30
N VAL A 259 32.53 12.97 -38.51
CA VAL A 259 31.65 11.94 -37.92
C VAL A 259 30.87 11.25 -39.05
N PRO A 260 31.11 9.95 -39.30
CA PRO A 260 30.38 9.20 -40.31
C PRO A 260 28.89 9.05 -40.00
N LYS A 261 28.07 8.86 -41.04
CA LYS A 261 26.66 8.49 -40.90
C LYS A 261 26.51 7.25 -40.00
N GLU A 262 25.45 7.22 -39.19
CA GLU A 262 25.13 6.17 -38.20
C GLU A 262 26.12 6.07 -37.04
N LYS A 263 27.21 6.85 -37.00
CA LYS A 263 28.08 6.88 -35.83
C LYS A 263 27.49 7.76 -34.74
N THR A 264 27.67 7.27 -33.51
CA THR A 264 27.28 7.94 -32.29
C THR A 264 28.03 9.25 -32.12
N ILE A 265 27.31 10.31 -31.72
CA ILE A 265 27.89 11.61 -31.37
C ILE A 265 28.09 11.61 -29.85
N SER A 266 29.33 11.80 -29.42
CA SER A 266 29.77 11.81 -28.03
C SER A 266 30.42 13.16 -27.67
N SER A 267 30.74 13.34 -26.40
CA SER A 267 31.44 14.54 -25.92
C SER A 267 32.82 14.71 -26.57
N ALA A 268 33.46 13.63 -27.00
CA ALA A 268 34.76 13.68 -27.69
C ALA A 268 34.67 14.30 -29.08
N ASP A 269 33.50 14.21 -29.74
CA ASP A 269 33.25 14.73 -31.08
C ASP A 269 33.06 16.25 -31.11
N LEU A 270 32.82 16.89 -29.96
CA LEU A 270 32.42 18.30 -29.88
C LEU A 270 33.48 19.19 -29.22
N TRP A 271 33.58 20.42 -29.70
CA TRP A 271 34.34 21.46 -28.98
C TRP A 271 33.64 21.80 -27.67
N TYR A 272 34.41 21.92 -26.58
CA TYR A 272 33.93 22.55 -25.34
C TYR A 272 33.75 24.04 -25.61
N TYR A 273 32.55 24.56 -25.36
CA TYR A 273 32.29 26.00 -25.25
C TYR A 273 31.88 26.27 -23.81
#